data_AF-A0AAU5UFB2-F1
#
_entry.id   AF-A0AAU5UFB2-F1
#
_cell.length_a   1.000
_cell.length_b   1.000
_cell.length_c   1.000
_cell.angle_alpha   90.00
_cell.angle_beta   90.00
_cell.angle_gamma   90.00
#
_symmetry.space_group_name_H-M   'P 1'
#
loop_
_entity.id
_entity.type
_entity.pdbx_description
1 polymer ?
#
loop_
_entity_poly.entity_id
_entity_poly.type
_entity_poly.pdbx_seq_one_letter_code
_entity_poly.pdbx_strand_id
1 'polypeptide(L)'
;MVDVSSRILCLVIGGALLVAGLVGLFTGVGQGPLITVLAAGLLLVIMPSIVDRIRSMRLGEFEVHLVRQIAATARKTADTLRALGMEKQLDAYATIYTELRGPELKAVRGEILDRIVQRVANASAVEKFDKDEVRDLFFTGSPIVRVLALGLMEGDPSLLDSQVLLTAINTSLTGNEQYHALRVIRNGWGQLSQTQRGELLAAINSNPQIANGPARREVANEIQELHRSPWIPSTN
;
A
#
# COMPACT_ATOMS: atom_id res chain seq x y z
N MET A 1 27.57 9.12 18.39
CA MET A 1 27.50 7.81 19.04
C MET A 1 26.80 8.02 20.37
N VAL A 2 25.65 7.38 20.61
CA VAL A 2 25.00 7.43 21.93
C VAL A 2 25.40 6.12 22.60
N ASP A 3 26.34 6.23 23.54
CA ASP A 3 27.08 5.12 24.13
C ASP A 3 26.17 4.22 24.95
N VAL A 4 26.47 2.92 25.08
CA VAL A 4 25.66 1.96 25.89
C VAL A 4 25.44 2.50 27.30
N SER A 5 26.46 3.16 27.85
CA SER A 5 26.44 3.86 29.13
C SER A 5 25.33 4.91 29.24
N SER A 6 25.06 5.68 28.18
CA SER A 6 24.01 6.71 28.18
C SER A 6 22.60 6.12 28.15
N ARG A 7 22.43 4.91 27.59
CA ARG A 7 21.14 4.20 27.55
C ARG A 7 20.78 3.62 28.91
N ILE A 8 21.76 2.97 29.54
CA ILE A 8 21.62 2.47 30.90
C ILE A 8 21.32 3.64 31.84
N LEU A 9 22.01 4.78 31.67
CA LEU A 9 21.76 5.98 32.45
C LEU A 9 20.32 6.51 32.26
N CYS A 10 19.81 6.60 31.03
CA CYS A 10 18.43 7.03 30.78
C CYS A 10 17.38 6.08 31.38
N LEU A 11 17.59 4.77 31.29
CA LEU A 11 16.67 3.78 31.87
C LEU A 11 16.67 3.81 33.39
N VAL A 12 17.86 3.96 34.00
CA VAL A 12 18.00 4.05 35.46
C VAL A 12 17.38 5.34 35.98
N ILE A 13 17.65 6.49 35.35
CA ILE A 13 17.08 7.79 35.75
C ILE A 13 15.56 7.80 35.52
N GLY A 14 15.09 7.34 34.36
CA GLY A 14 13.66 7.25 34.05
C GLY A 14 12.91 6.34 35.01
N GLY A 15 13.48 5.17 35.33
CA GLY A 15 12.94 4.25 36.32
C GLY A 15 12.88 4.87 37.73
N ALA A 16 13.94 5.55 38.16
CA ALA A 16 13.97 6.22 39.45
C ALA A 16 12.91 7.34 39.57
N LEU A 17 12.70 8.11 38.49
CA LEU A 17 11.67 9.16 38.45
C LEU A 17 10.24 8.58 38.50
N LEU A 18 10.00 7.44 37.86
CA LEU A 18 8.71 6.75 37.95
C LEU A 18 8.43 6.23 39.36
N VAL A 19 9.42 5.64 40.02
CA VAL A 19 9.31 5.19 41.42
C VAL A 19 9.07 6.37 42.36
N ALA A 20 9.81 7.47 42.18
CA ALA A 20 9.63 8.68 42.97
C ALA A 20 8.24 9.33 42.77
N GLY A 21 7.74 9.37 41.53
CA GLY A 21 6.38 9.82 41.22
C GLY A 21 5.31 8.91 41.85
N LEU A 22 5.52 7.59 41.84
CA LEU A 22 4.62 6.63 42.46
C LEU A 22 4.55 6.81 43.99
N VAL A 23 5.70 6.97 44.65
CA VAL A 23 5.78 7.26 46.11
C VAL A 23 5.18 8.63 46.43
N GLY A 24 5.36 9.60 45.55
CA GLY A 24 4.78 10.94 45.66
C GLY A 24 3.24 10.94 45.68
N LEU A 25 2.59 9.99 44.99
CA LEU A 25 1.13 9.82 45.03
C LEU A 25 0.62 9.40 46.42
N PHE A 26 1.45 8.70 47.20
CA PHE A 26 1.10 8.25 48.55
C PHE A 26 1.51 9.23 49.66
N THR A 27 2.25 10.30 49.32
CA THR A 27 2.76 11.29 50.29
C THR A 27 2.04 12.65 50.22
N GLY A 28 0.96 12.74 49.45
CA GLY A 28 0.08 13.92 49.42
C GLY A 28 0.64 15.11 48.63
N VAL A 29 1.58 14.88 47.72
CA VAL A 29 2.14 15.92 46.84
C VAL A 29 1.07 16.40 45.84
N GLY A 30 1.11 17.67 45.46
CA GLY A 30 0.17 18.25 44.49
C GLY A 30 0.17 17.51 43.14
N GLN A 31 -1.00 17.37 42.52
CA GLN A 31 -1.20 16.58 41.31
C GLN A 31 -0.40 17.10 40.10
N GLY A 32 -0.19 18.42 39.99
CA GLY A 32 0.55 19.03 38.87
C GLY A 32 2.00 18.55 38.76
N PRO A 33 2.83 18.75 39.79
CA PRO A 33 4.22 18.25 39.81
C PRO A 33 4.35 16.74 39.59
N LEU A 34 3.41 15.95 40.13
CA LEU A 34 3.39 14.50 39.97
C LEU A 34 3.17 14.06 38.53
N ILE A 35 2.21 14.69 37.84
CA ILE A 35 1.92 14.40 36.43
C ILE A 35 3.14 14.72 35.55
N THR A 36 3.82 15.84 35.82
CA THR A 36 5.01 16.25 35.05
C THR A 36 6.18 15.27 35.25
N VAL A 37 6.42 14.83 36.50
CA VAL A 37 7.51 13.88 36.81
C VAL A 37 7.24 12.50 36.23
N LEU A 38 5.99 12.02 36.32
CA LEU A 38 5.61 10.73 35.72
C LEU A 38 5.67 10.77 34.19
N ALA A 39 5.23 11.86 33.57
CA ALA A 39 5.33 12.03 32.13
C ALA A 39 6.79 12.07 31.65
N ALA A 40 7.66 12.80 32.36
CA ALA A 40 9.08 12.86 32.05
C ALA A 40 9.79 11.51 32.24
N GLY A 41 9.49 10.79 33.32
CA GLY A 41 10.01 9.44 33.58
C GLY A 41 9.58 8.45 32.50
N LEU A 42 8.30 8.47 32.11
CA LEU A 42 7.78 7.62 31.04
C LEU A 42 8.42 7.93 29.68
N LEU A 43 8.57 9.22 29.35
CA LEU A 43 9.23 9.66 28.12
C LEU A 43 10.68 9.15 28.05
N LEU A 44 11.42 9.23 29.16
CA LEU A 44 12.81 8.79 29.27
C LEU A 44 12.97 7.27 29.18
N VAL A 45 12.00 6.49 29.65
CA VAL A 45 11.99 5.02 29.52
C VAL A 45 11.66 4.57 28.09
N ILE A 46 10.78 5.31 27.40
CA ILE A 46 10.35 4.97 26.03
C ILE A 46 11.38 5.42 24.98
N MET A 47 12.09 6.53 25.21
CA MET A 47 13.05 7.12 24.28
C MET A 47 14.12 6.14 23.74
N PRO A 48 14.82 5.35 24.59
CA PRO A 48 15.81 4.39 24.14
C PRO A 48 15.24 3.33 23.19
N SER A 49 14.01 2.86 23.44
CA SER A 49 13.32 1.89 22.59
C SER A 49 12.94 2.47 21.23
N ILE A 50 12.54 3.74 21.16
CA ILE A 50 12.28 4.43 19.88
C ILE A 50 13.60 4.64 19.12
N VAL A 51 14.67 5.06 19.80
CA VAL A 51 15.99 5.25 19.20
C VAL A 51 16.60 3.93 18.73
N ASP A 52 16.41 2.84 19.47
CA ASP A 52 16.83 1.51 19.06
C ASP A 52 15.97 0.95 17.93
N ARG A 53 14.67 1.27 17.88
CA ARG A 53 13.82 0.90 16.74
C ARG A 53 14.16 1.69 15.48
N ILE A 54 14.50 2.98 15.61
CA ILE A 54 14.97 3.82 14.50
C ILE A 54 16.39 3.43 14.05
N ARG A 55 17.24 2.94 14.97
CA ARG A 55 18.58 2.43 14.63
C ARG A 55 18.56 1.00 14.11
N SER A 56 17.65 0.14 14.56
CA SER A 56 17.42 -1.19 13.96
C SER A 56 16.72 -1.09 12.61
N MET A 57 16.07 0.04 12.31
CA MET A 57 15.58 0.41 10.98
C MET A 57 16.68 0.94 10.04
N ARG A 58 17.94 1.06 10.48
CA ARG A 58 19.08 1.29 9.57
C ARG A 58 19.60 -0.03 8.97
N LEU A 59 18.74 -0.70 8.21
CA LEU A 59 19.07 -1.68 7.17
C LEU A 59 17.87 -1.65 6.19
N GLY A 60 17.78 -0.75 5.21
CA GLY A 60 18.71 -0.62 4.08
C GLY A 60 18.46 -1.64 2.95
N GLU A 61 17.71 -2.73 3.18
CA GLU A 61 17.64 -3.82 2.19
C GLU A 61 16.38 -3.84 1.31
N PHE A 62 15.23 -3.38 1.80
CA PHE A 62 13.96 -3.41 1.05
C PHE A 62 13.63 -2.12 0.28
N GLU A 63 14.04 -0.96 0.80
CA GLU A 63 13.96 0.35 0.14
C GLU A 63 14.68 0.32 -1.22
N VAL A 64 15.77 -0.46 -1.30
CA VAL A 64 16.55 -0.65 -2.53
C VAL A 64 15.92 -1.71 -3.45
N HIS A 65 14.97 -2.55 -3.01
CA HIS A 65 14.44 -3.64 -3.83
C HIS A 65 13.25 -3.26 -4.70
N LEU A 66 12.34 -2.38 -4.29
CA LEU A 66 11.14 -2.09 -5.09
C LEU A 66 11.48 -1.29 -6.34
N VAL A 67 12.16 -0.16 -6.20
CA VAL A 67 12.61 0.64 -7.34
C VAL A 67 13.63 -0.12 -8.19
N ARG A 68 14.51 -0.92 -7.58
CA ARG A 68 15.45 -1.76 -8.33
C ARG A 68 14.76 -2.91 -9.06
N GLN A 69 13.68 -3.47 -8.50
CA GLN A 69 12.87 -4.48 -9.18
C GLN A 69 12.09 -3.85 -10.35
N ILE A 70 11.48 -2.69 -10.14
CA ILE A 70 10.83 -1.94 -11.23
C ILE A 70 11.86 -1.56 -12.29
N ALA A 71 13.04 -1.06 -11.92
CA ALA A 71 14.09 -0.70 -12.87
C ALA A 71 14.75 -1.91 -13.55
N ALA A 72 14.76 -3.09 -12.91
CA ALA A 72 15.29 -4.32 -13.49
C ALA A 72 14.33 -4.95 -14.51
N THR A 73 13.02 -4.78 -14.32
CA THR A 73 11.99 -5.34 -15.20
C THR A 73 11.50 -4.34 -16.25
N ALA A 74 11.33 -3.07 -15.88
CA ALA A 74 10.66 -2.04 -16.67
C ALA A 74 11.40 -0.70 -16.54
N ARG A 75 12.50 -0.58 -17.29
CA ARG A 75 13.44 0.52 -17.15
C ARG A 75 12.80 1.87 -17.51
N LYS A 76 12.03 1.94 -18.61
CA LYS A 76 11.40 3.22 -19.02
C LYS A 76 10.35 3.63 -18.00
N THR A 77 9.55 2.69 -17.52
CA THR A 77 8.55 2.91 -16.48
C THR A 77 9.19 3.41 -15.18
N ALA A 78 10.31 2.82 -14.76
CA ALA A 78 11.09 3.30 -13.61
C ALA A 78 11.59 4.73 -13.82
N ASP A 79 12.12 5.04 -15.01
CA ASP A 79 12.63 6.37 -15.35
C ASP A 79 11.50 7.42 -15.35
N THR A 80 10.32 7.11 -15.90
CA THR A 80 9.14 7.99 -15.86
C THR A 80 8.65 8.22 -14.43
N LEU A 81 8.51 7.16 -13.62
CA LEU A 81 8.10 7.30 -12.22
C LEU A 81 9.13 8.12 -11.39
N ARG A 82 10.42 7.96 -11.70
CA ARG A 82 11.49 8.77 -11.11
C ARG A 82 11.40 10.23 -11.52
N ALA A 83 11.17 10.51 -12.81
CA ALA A 83 10.98 11.88 -13.31
C ALA A 83 9.80 12.59 -12.64
N LEU A 84 8.74 11.85 -12.30
CA LEU A 84 7.58 12.34 -11.55
C LEU A 84 7.81 12.45 -10.03
N GLY A 85 9.03 12.20 -9.55
CA GLY A 85 9.39 12.30 -8.14
C GLY A 85 8.75 11.24 -7.25
N MET A 86 8.28 10.12 -7.82
CA MET A 86 7.53 9.09 -7.09
C MET A 86 8.44 8.08 -6.37
N GLU A 87 9.75 8.07 -6.66
CA GLU A 87 10.73 7.13 -6.11
C GLU A 87 10.73 7.12 -4.57
N LYS A 88 11.01 8.27 -3.94
CA LYS A 88 11.05 8.40 -2.47
C LYS A 88 9.72 8.09 -1.78
N GLN A 89 8.60 8.28 -2.47
CA GLN A 89 7.27 8.06 -1.89
C GLN A 89 6.87 6.61 -2.01
N LEU A 90 7.06 5.98 -3.18
CA LEU A 90 6.86 4.54 -3.35
C LEU A 90 7.73 3.73 -2.38
N ASP A 91 8.96 4.18 -2.15
CA ASP A 91 9.89 3.58 -1.19
C ASP A 91 9.44 3.77 0.27
N ALA A 92 9.08 5.00 0.67
CA ALA A 92 8.55 5.26 2.01
C ALA A 92 7.27 4.45 2.28
N TYR A 93 6.39 4.32 1.28
CA TYR A 93 5.17 3.55 1.41
C TYR A 93 5.40 2.04 1.43
N ALA A 94 6.35 1.53 0.66
CA ALA A 94 6.74 0.12 0.70
C ALA A 94 7.31 -0.26 2.07
N THR A 95 8.18 0.58 2.64
CA THR A 95 8.71 0.41 3.99
C THR A 95 7.59 0.39 5.03
N ILE A 96 6.67 1.37 4.99
CA ILE A 96 5.53 1.42 5.92
C ILE A 96 4.66 0.15 5.78
N TYR A 97 4.39 -0.29 4.56
CA TYR A 97 3.58 -1.49 4.31
C TYR A 97 4.21 -2.77 4.86
N THR A 98 5.55 -2.92 4.75
CA THR A 98 6.27 -4.09 5.27
C THR A 98 6.37 -4.13 6.78
N GLU A 99 6.33 -2.96 7.44
CA GLU A 99 6.44 -2.81 8.90
C GLU A 99 5.06 -2.96 9.59
N LEU A 100 3.96 -2.59 8.92
CA LEU A 100 2.59 -2.66 9.47
C LEU A 100 1.98 -4.08 9.37
N ARG A 101 2.63 -5.12 9.90
CA ARG A 101 2.17 -6.52 9.70
C ARG A 101 0.96 -6.94 10.56
N GLY A 102 0.64 -6.19 11.62
CA GLY A 102 -0.43 -6.53 12.55
C GLY A 102 -1.83 -6.60 11.89
N PRO A 103 -2.69 -7.57 12.26
CA PRO A 103 -4.06 -7.65 11.77
C PRO A 103 -4.87 -6.37 12.03
N GLU A 104 -4.59 -5.67 13.14
CA GLU A 104 -5.18 -4.39 13.52
C GLU A 104 -4.83 -3.24 12.55
N LEU A 105 -3.76 -3.38 11.76
CA LEU A 105 -3.29 -2.39 10.80
C LEU A 105 -3.75 -2.69 9.36
N LYS A 106 -4.58 -3.72 9.15
CA LYS A 106 -5.05 -4.14 7.82
C LYS A 106 -5.80 -3.02 7.08
N ALA A 107 -6.65 -2.27 7.76
CA ALA A 107 -7.40 -1.16 7.16
C ALA A 107 -6.47 -0.03 6.71
N VAL A 108 -5.54 0.38 7.58
CA VAL A 108 -4.55 1.43 7.31
C VAL A 108 -3.65 1.06 6.13
N ARG A 109 -3.22 -0.22 6.05
CA ARG A 109 -2.46 -0.72 4.89
C ARG A 109 -3.25 -0.63 3.58
N GLY A 110 -4.54 -0.93 3.61
CA GLY A 110 -5.42 -0.80 2.45
C GLY A 110 -5.47 0.65 1.97
N GLU A 111 -5.73 1.58 2.88
CA GLU A 111 -5.80 3.01 2.56
C GLU A 111 -4.49 3.57 2.01
N ILE A 112 -3.35 3.15 2.57
CA ILE A 112 -2.03 3.54 2.05
C ILE A 112 -1.84 3.02 0.63
N LEU A 113 -2.16 1.75 0.38
CA LEU A 113 -2.02 1.16 -0.95
C LEU A 113 -2.93 1.87 -1.98
N ASP A 114 -4.18 2.17 -1.60
CA ASP A 114 -5.13 2.88 -2.46
C ASP A 114 -4.60 4.26 -2.85
N ARG A 115 -3.99 5.00 -1.91
CA ARG A 115 -3.37 6.30 -2.20
C ARG A 115 -2.21 6.19 -3.18
N ILE A 116 -1.38 5.15 -3.05
CA ILE A 116 -0.29 4.90 -4.00
C ILE A 116 -0.86 4.61 -5.39
N VAL A 117 -1.82 3.69 -5.47
CA VAL A 117 -2.46 3.32 -6.73
C VAL A 117 -3.08 4.54 -7.39
N GLN A 118 -3.81 5.35 -6.64
CA GLN A 118 -4.42 6.57 -7.17
C GLN A 118 -3.37 7.52 -7.75
N ARG A 119 -2.22 7.64 -7.10
CA ARG A 119 -1.16 8.52 -7.59
C ARG A 119 -0.49 7.98 -8.85
N VAL A 120 -0.28 6.67 -8.92
CA VAL A 120 0.26 5.99 -10.10
C VAL A 120 -0.74 6.09 -11.26
N ALA A 121 -2.04 5.96 -11.01
CA ALA A 121 -3.08 6.19 -11.99
C ALA A 121 -3.05 7.63 -12.51
N ASN A 122 -2.94 8.63 -11.62
CA ASN A 122 -2.84 10.03 -12.03
C ASN A 122 -1.57 10.29 -12.88
N ALA A 123 -0.46 9.64 -12.56
CA ALA A 123 0.77 9.69 -13.37
C ALA A 123 0.55 9.10 -14.77
N SER A 124 -0.08 7.93 -14.84
CA SER A 124 -0.39 7.25 -16.11
C SER A 124 -1.39 8.02 -16.98
N ALA A 125 -2.28 8.81 -16.37
CA ALA A 125 -3.20 9.66 -17.12
C ALA A 125 -2.50 10.80 -17.89
N VAL A 126 -1.30 11.21 -17.46
CA VAL A 126 -0.56 12.34 -18.06
C VAL A 126 0.71 11.91 -18.81
N GLU A 127 1.34 10.82 -18.39
CA GLU A 127 2.54 10.27 -19.02
C GLU A 127 2.25 8.97 -19.75
N LYS A 128 2.94 8.73 -20.87
CA LYS A 128 2.79 7.48 -21.61
C LYS A 128 3.74 6.41 -21.08
N PHE A 129 3.16 5.31 -20.63
CA PHE A 129 3.89 4.12 -20.22
C PHE A 129 3.90 3.08 -21.34
N ASP A 130 4.91 2.21 -21.34
CA ASP A 130 5.03 1.13 -22.30
C ASP A 130 4.17 -0.06 -21.84
N LYS A 131 3.28 -0.54 -22.71
CA LYS A 131 2.32 -1.59 -22.37
C LYS A 131 2.99 -2.91 -22.01
N ASP A 132 4.06 -3.26 -22.71
CA ASP A 132 4.76 -4.52 -22.48
C ASP A 132 5.54 -4.46 -21.17
N GLU A 133 6.14 -3.31 -20.83
CA GLU A 133 6.76 -3.10 -19.53
C GLU A 133 5.76 -3.18 -18.36
N VAL A 134 4.56 -2.60 -18.52
CA VAL A 134 3.52 -2.66 -17.49
C VAL A 134 3.01 -4.10 -17.30
N ARG A 135 2.90 -4.85 -18.39
CA ARG A 135 2.59 -6.29 -18.36
C ARG A 135 3.67 -7.07 -17.62
N ASP A 136 4.94 -6.82 -17.90
CA ASP A 136 6.06 -7.51 -17.24
C ASP A 136 6.14 -7.18 -15.75
N LEU A 137 5.91 -5.91 -15.37
CA LEU A 137 5.79 -5.51 -13.97
C LEU A 137 4.73 -6.33 -13.22
N PHE A 138 3.62 -6.65 -13.87
CA PHE A 138 2.61 -7.51 -13.27
C PHE A 138 3.11 -8.96 -13.13
N PHE A 139 3.65 -9.57 -14.17
CA PHE A 139 4.00 -11.00 -14.10
C PHE A 139 5.24 -11.31 -13.25
N THR A 140 6.21 -10.41 -13.17
CA THR A 140 7.46 -10.63 -12.42
C THR A 140 7.55 -9.82 -11.13
N GLY A 141 6.61 -8.90 -10.91
CA GLY A 141 6.60 -8.01 -9.76
C GLY A 141 6.20 -8.71 -8.46
N SER A 142 6.65 -8.14 -7.34
CA SER A 142 6.12 -8.47 -6.02
C SER A 142 4.62 -8.12 -5.92
N PRO A 143 3.88 -8.58 -4.89
CA PRO A 143 2.46 -8.26 -4.74
C PRO A 143 2.14 -6.76 -4.79
N ILE A 144 3.04 -5.91 -4.29
CA ILE A 144 2.88 -4.45 -4.35
C ILE A 144 3.05 -3.97 -5.80
N VAL A 145 4.11 -4.40 -6.51
CA VAL A 145 4.38 -4.00 -7.90
C VAL A 145 3.24 -4.42 -8.83
N ARG A 146 2.65 -5.60 -8.61
CA ARG A 146 1.45 -6.05 -9.34
C ARG A 146 0.29 -5.08 -9.22
N VAL A 147 0.05 -4.59 -8.01
CA VAL A 147 -1.00 -3.60 -7.74
C VAL A 147 -0.65 -2.24 -8.38
N LEU A 148 0.62 -1.85 -8.42
CA LEU A 148 1.05 -0.63 -9.13
C LEU A 148 0.81 -0.75 -10.64
N ALA A 149 1.12 -1.91 -11.24
CA ALA A 149 0.86 -2.16 -12.66
C ALA A 149 -0.64 -2.03 -12.99
N LEU A 150 -1.52 -2.55 -12.11
CA LEU A 150 -2.96 -2.34 -12.23
C LEU A 150 -3.32 -0.85 -12.09
N GLY A 151 -2.68 -0.12 -11.17
CA GLY A 151 -2.85 1.33 -11.06
C GLY A 151 -2.45 2.11 -12.31
N LEU A 152 -1.38 1.71 -13.01
CA LEU A 152 -1.01 2.29 -14.30
C LEU A 152 -2.12 2.05 -15.34
N MET A 153 -2.66 0.84 -15.40
CA MET A 153 -3.79 0.51 -16.29
C MET A 153 -5.10 1.23 -15.91
N GLU A 154 -5.33 1.53 -14.63
CA GLU A 154 -6.47 2.35 -14.21
C GLU A 154 -6.38 3.79 -14.74
N GLY A 155 -5.17 4.34 -14.84
CA GLY A 155 -4.91 5.71 -15.29
C GLY A 155 -4.86 5.88 -16.81
N ASP A 156 -4.38 4.87 -17.54
CA ASP A 156 -4.33 4.88 -19.01
C ASP A 156 -4.94 3.59 -19.58
N PRO A 157 -6.18 3.66 -20.12
CA PRO A 157 -6.83 2.50 -20.72
C PRO A 157 -6.11 1.89 -21.93
N SER A 158 -5.18 2.62 -22.58
CA SER A 158 -4.37 2.03 -23.66
C SER A 158 -3.43 0.91 -23.17
N LEU A 159 -3.16 0.87 -21.86
CA LEU A 159 -2.37 -0.17 -21.18
C LEU A 159 -3.18 -1.44 -20.86
N LEU A 160 -4.49 -1.48 -21.11
CA LEU A 160 -5.34 -2.63 -20.81
C LEU A 160 -4.80 -3.93 -21.44
N ASP A 161 -4.53 -4.92 -20.62
CA ASP A 161 -4.14 -6.27 -21.03
C ASP A 161 -5.09 -7.30 -20.41
N SER A 162 -5.86 -8.00 -21.25
CA SER A 162 -6.88 -8.95 -20.78
C SER A 162 -6.28 -10.15 -20.05
N GLN A 163 -5.06 -10.58 -20.40
CA GLN A 163 -4.40 -11.69 -19.75
C GLN A 163 -3.92 -11.31 -18.34
N VAL A 164 -3.41 -10.09 -18.17
CA VAL A 164 -3.10 -9.52 -16.85
C VAL A 164 -4.36 -9.49 -16.00
N LEU A 165 -5.47 -8.96 -16.52
CA LEU A 165 -6.73 -8.87 -15.79
C LEU A 165 -7.30 -10.24 -15.42
N LEU A 166 -7.29 -11.21 -16.34
CA LEU A 166 -7.72 -12.59 -16.05
C LEU A 166 -6.85 -13.23 -14.96
N THR A 167 -5.54 -13.03 -15.01
CA THR A 167 -4.61 -13.55 -14.00
C THR A 167 -4.86 -12.88 -12.64
N ALA A 168 -5.09 -11.57 -12.62
CA ALA A 168 -5.38 -10.82 -11.40
C ALA A 168 -6.72 -11.20 -10.76
N ILE A 169 -7.68 -11.69 -11.56
CA ILE A 169 -8.96 -12.21 -11.05
C ILE A 169 -8.80 -13.65 -10.54
N ASN A 170 -8.19 -14.55 -11.33
CA ASN A 170 -8.15 -15.98 -11.04
C ASN A 170 -7.08 -16.39 -10.03
N THR A 171 -5.92 -15.76 -10.08
CA THR A 171 -4.74 -16.12 -9.27
C THR A 171 -4.18 -14.90 -8.54
N SER A 172 -5.07 -14.10 -7.94
CA SER A 172 -4.69 -12.92 -7.16
C SER A 172 -3.83 -13.31 -5.96
N LEU A 173 -2.75 -12.56 -5.69
CA LEU A 173 -1.95 -12.78 -4.48
C LEU A 173 -2.56 -12.09 -3.25
N THR A 174 -3.37 -11.05 -3.47
CA THR A 174 -4.04 -10.31 -2.41
C THR A 174 -5.45 -9.89 -2.79
N GLY A 175 -6.30 -9.64 -1.79
CA GLY A 175 -7.63 -9.10 -2.03
C GLY A 175 -7.65 -7.68 -2.61
N ASN A 176 -6.56 -6.91 -2.45
CA ASN A 176 -6.43 -5.58 -3.05
C ASN A 176 -6.07 -5.66 -4.53
N GLU A 177 -5.19 -6.60 -4.91
CA GLU A 177 -4.91 -6.91 -6.33
C GLU A 177 -6.19 -7.25 -7.08
N GLN A 178 -7.00 -8.16 -6.53
CA GLN A 178 -8.28 -8.53 -7.14
C GLN A 178 -9.26 -7.35 -7.19
N TYR A 179 -9.27 -6.49 -6.18
CA TYR A 179 -10.10 -5.28 -6.15
C TYR A 179 -9.71 -4.26 -7.24
N HIS A 180 -8.42 -3.96 -7.38
CA HIS A 180 -7.95 -3.04 -8.43
C HIS A 180 -8.15 -3.62 -9.83
N ALA A 181 -7.96 -4.93 -10.02
CA ALA A 181 -8.25 -5.57 -11.30
C ALA A 181 -9.72 -5.39 -11.70
N LEU A 182 -10.66 -5.55 -10.76
CA LEU A 182 -12.09 -5.28 -11.01
C LEU A 182 -12.32 -3.81 -11.40
N ARG A 183 -11.66 -2.86 -10.73
CA ARG A 183 -11.75 -1.44 -11.10
C ARG A 183 -11.24 -1.16 -12.51
N VAL A 184 -10.09 -1.74 -12.88
CA VAL A 184 -9.54 -1.64 -14.24
C VAL A 184 -10.53 -2.20 -15.27
N ILE A 185 -11.12 -3.37 -15.01
CA ILE A 185 -12.11 -3.99 -15.90
C ILE A 185 -13.34 -3.11 -16.06
N ARG A 186 -13.88 -2.58 -14.95
CA ARG A 186 -15.05 -1.70 -14.97
C ARG A 186 -14.79 -0.44 -15.78
N ASN A 187 -13.72 0.28 -15.48
CA ASN A 187 -13.40 1.55 -16.12
C ASN A 187 -13.00 1.35 -17.60
N GLY A 188 -12.33 0.23 -17.90
CA GLY A 188 -11.90 -0.15 -19.24
C GLY A 188 -12.92 -0.95 -20.05
N TRP A 189 -14.12 -1.18 -19.53
CA TRP A 189 -15.07 -2.14 -20.08
C TRP A 189 -15.33 -1.91 -21.58
N GLY A 190 -15.55 -0.66 -21.96
CA GLY A 190 -15.81 -0.23 -23.34
C GLY A 190 -14.70 -0.56 -24.34
N GLN A 191 -13.47 -0.75 -23.89
CA GLN A 191 -12.30 -0.99 -24.74
C GLN A 191 -11.94 -2.47 -24.89
N LEU A 192 -12.50 -3.33 -24.03
CA LEU A 192 -12.35 -4.77 -24.12
C LEU A 192 -13.21 -5.33 -25.26
N SER A 193 -12.69 -6.31 -25.99
CA SER A 193 -13.45 -7.04 -27.01
C SER A 193 -14.57 -7.87 -26.38
N GLN A 194 -15.57 -8.26 -27.17
CA GLN A 194 -16.67 -9.09 -26.67
C GLN A 194 -16.18 -10.41 -26.08
N THR A 195 -15.18 -11.05 -26.70
CA THR A 195 -14.55 -12.27 -26.20
C THR A 195 -13.89 -12.02 -24.84
N GLN A 196 -13.07 -10.97 -24.71
CA GLN A 196 -12.40 -10.62 -23.46
C GLN A 196 -13.39 -10.32 -22.33
N ARG A 197 -14.47 -9.59 -22.64
CA ARG A 197 -15.57 -9.33 -21.69
C ARG A 197 -16.22 -10.62 -21.20
N GLY A 198 -16.48 -11.56 -22.11
CA GLY A 198 -17.06 -12.86 -21.78
C GLY A 198 -16.16 -13.69 -20.86
N GLU A 199 -14.86 -13.77 -21.16
CA GLU A 199 -13.88 -14.47 -20.34
C GLU A 199 -13.75 -13.85 -18.94
N LEU A 200 -13.65 -12.53 -18.86
CA LEU A 200 -13.54 -11.81 -17.59
C LEU A 200 -14.82 -11.97 -16.74
N LEU A 201 -16.01 -11.89 -17.34
CA LEU A 201 -17.26 -12.13 -16.61
C LEU A 201 -17.34 -13.55 -16.08
N ALA A 202 -16.96 -14.55 -16.88
CA ALA A 202 -16.92 -15.94 -16.43
C ALA A 202 -15.97 -16.12 -15.24
N ALA A 203 -14.77 -15.52 -15.31
CA ALA A 203 -13.80 -15.53 -14.22
C ALA A 203 -14.33 -14.83 -12.96
N ILE A 204 -14.96 -13.66 -13.10
CA ILE A 204 -15.54 -12.91 -11.98
C ILE A 204 -16.64 -13.71 -11.29
N ASN A 205 -17.57 -14.27 -12.08
CA ASN A 205 -18.75 -14.97 -11.56
C ASN A 205 -18.41 -16.31 -10.89
N SER A 206 -17.33 -16.96 -11.32
CA SER A 206 -16.88 -18.23 -10.75
C SER A 206 -15.96 -18.08 -9.54
N ASN A 207 -15.55 -16.85 -9.18
CA ASN A 207 -14.58 -16.63 -8.12
C ASN A 207 -15.23 -16.39 -6.73
N PRO A 208 -15.09 -17.33 -5.77
CA PRO A 208 -15.72 -17.20 -4.45
C PRO A 208 -15.10 -16.07 -3.60
N GLN A 209 -13.83 -15.70 -3.83
CA GLN A 209 -13.18 -14.63 -3.06
C GLN A 209 -13.74 -13.24 -3.40
N ILE A 210 -14.25 -13.07 -4.62
CA ILE A 210 -14.99 -11.88 -5.05
C ILE A 210 -16.34 -11.84 -4.34
N ALA A 211 -17.11 -12.93 -4.40
CA ALA A 211 -18.42 -13.02 -3.76
C ALA A 211 -18.38 -12.76 -2.24
N ASN A 212 -17.33 -13.25 -1.57
CA ASN A 212 -17.14 -13.09 -0.13
C ASN A 212 -16.51 -11.75 0.29
N GLY A 213 -16.04 -10.93 -0.66
CA GLY A 213 -15.44 -9.62 -0.39
C GLY A 213 -16.43 -8.49 -0.68
N PRO A 214 -16.94 -7.73 0.32
CA PRO A 214 -18.00 -6.74 0.07
C PRO A 214 -17.62 -5.70 -1.00
N ALA A 215 -16.44 -5.09 -0.89
CA ALA A 215 -15.95 -4.11 -1.86
C ALA A 215 -15.69 -4.71 -3.26
N ARG A 216 -15.25 -5.98 -3.33
CA ARG A 216 -15.04 -6.66 -4.63
C ARG A 216 -16.36 -7.03 -5.29
N ARG A 217 -17.31 -7.53 -4.51
CA ARG A 217 -18.67 -7.85 -4.95
C ARG A 217 -19.40 -6.63 -5.49
N GLU A 218 -19.24 -5.48 -4.85
CA GLU A 218 -19.80 -4.21 -5.32
C GLU A 218 -19.33 -3.88 -6.74
N VAL A 219 -18.01 -3.84 -6.97
CA VAL A 219 -17.45 -3.56 -8.30
C VAL A 219 -17.82 -4.66 -9.32
N ALA A 220 -17.89 -5.92 -8.90
CA ALA A 220 -18.33 -7.02 -9.77
C ALA A 220 -19.80 -6.84 -10.23
N ASN A 221 -20.68 -6.37 -9.36
CA ASN A 221 -22.07 -6.08 -9.71
C ASN A 221 -22.15 -4.92 -10.72
N GLU A 222 -21.37 -3.86 -10.55
CA GLU A 222 -21.28 -2.76 -11.51
C GLU A 222 -20.85 -3.26 -12.91
N ILE A 223 -19.88 -4.17 -12.98
CA ILE A 223 -19.45 -4.79 -14.24
C ILE A 223 -20.59 -5.60 -14.88
N GLN A 224 -21.38 -6.33 -14.08
CA GLN A 224 -22.54 -7.05 -14.58
C GLN A 224 -23.61 -6.10 -15.14
N GLU A 225 -23.83 -4.95 -14.50
CA GLU A 225 -24.75 -3.92 -14.98
C GLU A 225 -24.29 -3.31 -16.32
N LEU A 226 -22.98 -3.04 -16.45
CA LEU A 226 -22.36 -2.60 -17.71
C LEU A 226 -22.49 -3.64 -18.83
N HIS A 227 -22.52 -4.93 -18.50
CA HIS A 227 -22.76 -5.98 -19.49
C HIS A 227 -24.23 -6.04 -19.94
N ARG A 228 -25.16 -5.85 -19.01
CA ARG A 228 -26.61 -5.89 -19.29
C ARG A 228 -27.11 -4.64 -20.01
N SER A 229 -26.45 -3.50 -19.83
CA SER A 229 -26.80 -2.23 -20.48
C SER A 229 -25.96 -2.07 -21.76
N PRO A 230 -26.49 -2.40 -22.95
CA PRO A 230 -25.78 -2.08 -24.19
C PRO A 230 -25.60 -0.56 -24.27
N TRP A 231 -24.36 -0.10 -24.37
CA TRP A 231 -24.04 1.30 -24.63
C TRP A 231 -24.78 1.76 -25.89
N ILE A 232 -25.73 2.69 -25.73
CA ILE A 232 -26.35 3.42 -26.84
C ILE A 232 -25.59 4.76 -26.92
N PRO A 233 -24.81 5.04 -27.99
CA PRO A 233 -24.24 6.37 -28.17
C PRO A 233 -25.38 7.39 -28.27
N SER A 234 -25.33 8.43 -27.44
CA SER A 234 -26.20 9.60 -27.62
C SER A 234 -25.80 10.29 -28.92
N THR A 235 -26.60 10.09 -29.96
CA THR A 235 -26.56 10.90 -31.18
C THR A 235 -27.12 12.28 -30.85
N ASN A 236 -26.23 13.27 -30.70
CA ASN A 236 -26.57 14.67 -30.93
C ASN A 236 -26.06 15.06 -32.31
#